data_AF-A0A5C7YJ17-F1
#
_entry.id   AF-A0A5C7YJ17-F1
#
_cell.length_a   1.000
_cell.length_b   1.000
_cell.length_c   1.000
_cell.angle_alpha   90.00
_cell.angle_beta   90.00
_cell.angle_gamma   90.00
#
_symmetry.space_group_name_H-M   'P 1'
#
loop_
_entity.id
_entity.type
_entity.pdbx_description
1 polymer ?
#
loop_
_entity_poly.entity_id
_entity_poly.type
_entity_poly.pdbx_seq_one_letter_code
_entity_poly.pdbx_strand_id
1 'polypeptide(L)'
;ASPVFDVNAMLLIAPVAIILVAENLGHLKAVTAMTGKNLDQYMGRAFIGDGVATMVSGAAGGTGVTTYAENIGVMAATRIYSTAIFLVAALMAVLLGFSPKFGALIQAIPLPVMGGVSIVVFGLIAVAGAKIWVDNKVDFSQNKNLIVAAVTLVLGTGDFTLKFGPFALGGIGTATFGAILMYALLSRGNSSR
;
A
#
# COMPACT_ATOMS: atom_id res chain seq x y z
N ALA A 1 -25.59 0.43 7.25
CA ALA A 1 -25.66 -0.88 6.57
C ALA A 1 -25.03 -1.93 7.48
N SER A 2 -25.61 -3.11 7.61
CA SER A 2 -25.01 -4.21 8.39
C SER A 2 -24.02 -5.01 7.52
N PRO A 3 -22.88 -5.47 8.06
CA PRO A 3 -21.94 -6.30 7.29
C PRO A 3 -22.59 -7.64 6.90
N VAL A 4 -22.43 -8.02 5.63
CA VAL A 4 -22.88 -9.31 5.10
C VAL A 4 -21.67 -10.22 4.91
N PHE A 5 -21.69 -11.37 5.54
CA PHE A 5 -20.59 -12.33 5.52
C PHE A 5 -20.85 -13.40 4.45
N ASP A 6 -20.34 -13.17 3.24
CA ASP A 6 -20.39 -14.14 2.15
C ASP A 6 -19.02 -14.81 1.95
N VAL A 7 -18.97 -16.14 2.06
CA VAL A 7 -17.72 -16.91 2.00
C VAL A 7 -17.04 -16.78 0.64
N ASN A 8 -17.80 -16.71 -0.45
CA ASN A 8 -17.21 -16.54 -1.78
C ASN A 8 -16.58 -15.15 -1.89
N ALA A 9 -17.28 -14.09 -1.51
CA ALA A 9 -16.75 -12.73 -1.51
C ALA A 9 -15.48 -12.59 -0.64
N MET A 10 -15.45 -13.23 0.52
CA MET A 10 -14.26 -13.25 1.38
C MET A 10 -13.07 -13.93 0.71
N LEU A 11 -13.28 -15.08 0.05
CA LEU A 11 -12.20 -15.77 -0.66
C LEU A 11 -11.65 -14.94 -1.83
N LEU A 12 -12.47 -14.11 -2.46
CA LEU A 12 -12.02 -13.19 -3.51
C LEU A 12 -11.16 -12.04 -2.95
N ILE A 13 -11.47 -11.55 -1.75
CA ILE A 13 -10.79 -10.40 -1.13
C ILE A 13 -9.58 -10.84 -0.28
N ALA A 14 -9.58 -12.06 0.26
CA ALA A 14 -8.53 -12.57 1.15
C ALA A 14 -7.10 -12.41 0.59
N PRO A 15 -6.82 -12.63 -0.72
CA PRO A 15 -5.48 -12.42 -1.28
C PRO A 15 -4.99 -10.97 -1.18
N VAL A 16 -5.90 -9.99 -1.13
CA VAL A 16 -5.56 -8.57 -1.00
C VAL A 16 -4.86 -8.28 0.32
N ALA A 17 -5.18 -9.04 1.39
CA ALA A 17 -4.48 -8.90 2.67
C ALA A 17 -2.97 -9.17 2.56
N ILE A 18 -2.55 -10.09 1.68
CA ILE A 18 -1.13 -10.36 1.45
C ILE A 18 -0.45 -9.17 0.77
N ILE A 19 -1.15 -8.52 -0.16
CA ILE A 19 -0.68 -7.31 -0.84
C ILE A 19 -0.48 -6.19 0.20
N LEU A 20 -1.44 -6.00 1.09
CA LEU A 20 -1.37 -4.99 2.17
C LEU A 20 -0.22 -5.26 3.14
N VAL A 21 0.08 -6.52 3.46
CA VAL A 21 1.24 -6.87 4.30
C VAL A 21 2.55 -6.48 3.60
N ALA A 22 2.69 -6.76 2.30
CA ALA A 22 3.87 -6.38 1.54
C ALA A 22 4.03 -4.85 1.43
N GLU A 23 2.92 -4.14 1.22
CA GLU A 23 2.89 -2.67 1.18
C GLU A 23 3.29 -2.06 2.54
N ASN A 24 2.64 -2.49 3.62
CA ASN A 24 2.88 -1.95 4.96
C ASN A 24 4.31 -2.27 5.45
N LEU A 25 4.87 -3.42 5.05
CA LEU A 25 6.29 -3.73 5.24
C LEU A 25 7.19 -2.70 4.55
N GLY A 26 6.91 -2.39 3.28
CA GLY A 26 7.64 -1.39 2.51
C GLY A 26 7.61 -0.01 3.17
N HIS A 27 6.43 0.41 3.66
CA HIS A 27 6.25 1.66 4.39
C HIS A 27 7.07 1.72 5.69
N LEU A 28 7.05 0.68 6.51
CA LEU A 28 7.86 0.63 7.73
C LEU A 28 9.37 0.66 7.45
N LYS A 29 9.81 -0.02 6.38
CA LYS A 29 11.22 0.03 5.96
C LYS A 29 11.62 1.41 5.47
N ALA A 30 10.76 2.10 4.72
CA ALA A 30 11.00 3.48 4.31
C ALA A 30 11.11 4.42 5.53
N VAL A 31 10.22 4.30 6.52
CA VAL A 31 10.29 5.11 7.76
C VAL A 31 11.54 4.77 8.59
N THR A 32 11.93 3.49 8.66
CA THR A 32 13.16 3.03 9.33
C THR A 32 14.39 3.67 8.69
N ALA A 33 14.47 3.67 7.36
CA ALA A 33 15.57 4.28 6.62
C ALA A 33 15.65 5.81 6.85
N MET A 34 14.51 6.50 6.92
CA MET A 34 14.47 7.95 7.16
C MET A 34 14.78 8.35 8.60
N THR A 35 14.32 7.58 9.57
CA THR A 35 14.48 7.88 11.01
C THR A 35 15.81 7.37 11.58
N GLY A 36 16.48 6.45 10.88
CA GLY A 36 17.69 5.79 11.35
C GLY A 36 17.48 4.88 12.56
N LYS A 37 16.21 4.60 12.94
CA LYS A 37 15.84 3.76 14.08
C LYS A 37 15.29 2.45 13.59
N ASN A 38 15.75 1.34 14.16
CA ASN A 38 15.21 0.02 13.83
C ASN A 38 13.78 -0.14 14.36
N LEU A 39 12.80 -0.15 13.45
CA LEU A 39 11.39 -0.33 13.77
C LEU A 39 10.90 -1.77 13.56
N ASP A 40 11.77 -2.71 13.21
CA ASP A 40 11.39 -4.11 12.91
C ASP A 40 10.73 -4.79 14.12
N GLN A 41 11.15 -4.42 15.33
CA GLN A 41 10.54 -4.90 16.58
C GLN A 41 9.05 -4.52 16.71
N TYR A 42 8.62 -3.45 16.03
CA TYR A 42 7.23 -2.98 16.03
C TYR A 42 6.42 -3.50 14.85
N MET A 43 7.03 -4.25 13.94
CA MET A 43 6.38 -4.72 12.71
C MET A 43 5.15 -5.59 12.96
N GLY A 44 5.23 -6.52 13.93
CA GLY A 44 4.06 -7.30 14.34
C GLY A 44 2.93 -6.44 14.92
N ARG A 45 3.28 -5.40 15.69
CA ARG A 45 2.29 -4.45 16.24
C ARG A 45 1.67 -3.57 15.17
N ALA A 46 2.45 -3.20 14.15
CA ALA A 46 1.98 -2.42 13.01
C ALA A 46 0.97 -3.22 12.17
N PHE A 47 1.25 -4.50 11.88
CA PHE A 47 0.32 -5.35 11.15
C PHE A 47 -0.98 -5.62 11.92
N ILE A 48 -0.89 -5.84 13.25
CA ILE A 48 -2.08 -5.98 14.08
C ILE A 48 -2.88 -4.67 14.10
N GLY A 49 -2.20 -3.53 14.23
CA GLY A 49 -2.85 -2.21 14.21
C GLY A 49 -3.61 -1.95 12.91
N ASP A 50 -2.99 -2.27 11.78
CA ASP A 50 -3.57 -2.12 10.44
C ASP A 50 -4.76 -3.07 10.22
N GLY A 51 -4.64 -4.32 10.65
CA GLY A 51 -5.72 -5.31 10.62
C GLY A 51 -6.91 -4.89 11.49
N VAL A 52 -6.66 -4.39 12.72
CA VAL A 52 -7.72 -3.88 13.61
C VAL A 52 -8.38 -2.65 13.01
N ALA A 53 -7.61 -1.71 12.47
CA ALA A 53 -8.16 -0.53 11.80
C ALA A 53 -9.03 -0.92 10.60
N THR A 54 -8.60 -1.90 9.82
CA THR A 54 -9.38 -2.45 8.70
C THR A 54 -10.67 -3.14 9.16
N MET A 55 -10.62 -3.92 10.25
CA MET A 55 -11.82 -4.53 10.83
C MET A 55 -12.82 -3.48 11.32
N VAL A 56 -12.35 -2.43 12.01
CA VAL A 56 -13.21 -1.34 12.48
C VAL A 56 -13.80 -0.56 11.32
N SER A 57 -12.99 -0.23 10.31
CA SER A 57 -13.45 0.44 9.08
C SER A 57 -14.52 -0.39 8.37
N GLY A 58 -14.24 -1.67 8.09
CA GLY A 58 -15.18 -2.58 7.44
C GLY A 58 -16.49 -2.77 8.22
N ALA A 59 -16.40 -2.86 9.56
CA ALA A 59 -17.60 -2.94 10.41
C ALA A 59 -18.45 -1.67 10.37
N ALA A 60 -17.83 -0.51 10.20
CA ALA A 60 -18.51 0.78 10.03
C ALA A 60 -18.99 1.04 8.59
N GLY A 61 -18.74 0.12 7.65
CA GLY A 61 -19.09 0.26 6.23
C GLY A 61 -18.06 1.00 5.38
N GLY A 62 -16.85 1.23 5.91
CA GLY A 62 -15.71 1.75 5.18
C GLY A 62 -14.97 0.68 4.37
N THR A 63 -13.91 1.09 3.68
CA THR A 63 -13.04 0.21 2.89
C THR A 63 -11.85 -0.30 3.72
N GLY A 64 -11.08 -1.24 3.17
CA GLY A 64 -9.77 -1.58 3.72
C GLY A 64 -8.88 -0.34 3.83
N VAL A 65 -8.11 -0.25 4.91
CA VAL A 65 -7.21 0.88 5.18
C VAL A 65 -5.77 0.38 5.19
N THR A 66 -4.84 1.28 4.93
CA THR A 66 -3.40 1.02 4.92
C THR A 66 -2.64 2.28 5.35
N THR A 67 -1.33 2.15 5.57
CA THR A 67 -0.46 3.31 5.81
C THR A 67 -0.26 4.11 4.51
N TYR A 68 -0.25 5.44 4.59
CA TYR A 68 -0.16 6.31 3.41
C TYR A 68 1.28 6.71 3.06
N ALA A 69 1.71 6.41 1.83
CA ALA A 69 3.05 6.74 1.32
C ALA A 69 3.26 8.26 1.22
N GLU A 70 2.21 9.01 0.94
CA GLU A 70 2.20 10.47 0.82
C GLU A 70 2.55 11.12 2.17
N ASN A 71 1.99 10.59 3.26
CA ASN A 71 2.32 11.03 4.62
C ASN A 71 3.78 10.72 4.97
N ILE A 72 4.31 9.59 4.50
CA ILE A 72 5.73 9.25 4.65
C ILE A 72 6.61 10.24 3.86
N GLY A 73 6.17 10.64 2.66
CA GLY A 73 6.82 11.71 1.89
C GLY A 73 6.87 13.04 2.65
N VAL A 74 5.77 13.44 3.29
CA VAL A 74 5.73 14.66 4.12
C VAL A 74 6.66 14.54 5.33
N MET A 75 6.72 13.38 6.00
CA MET A 75 7.67 13.14 7.08
C MET A 75 9.13 13.25 6.62
N ALA A 76 9.43 12.75 5.41
CA ALA A 76 10.77 12.86 4.82
C ALA A 76 11.17 14.32 4.57
N ALA A 77 10.24 15.15 4.09
CA ALA A 77 10.48 16.55 3.77
C ALA A 77 10.55 17.44 5.03
N THR A 78 9.63 17.23 5.97
CA THR A 78 9.51 18.06 7.19
C THR A 78 10.47 17.64 8.29
N ARG A 79 10.98 16.39 8.25
CA ARG A 79 11.75 15.75 9.33
C ARG A 79 11.02 15.71 10.67
N ILE A 80 9.69 15.75 10.65
CA ILE A 80 8.86 15.66 11.85
C ILE A 80 8.27 14.24 11.92
N TYR A 81 8.75 13.45 12.87
CA TYR A 81 8.35 12.04 13.06
C TYR A 81 7.51 11.81 14.32
N SER A 82 6.89 12.87 14.85
CA SER A 82 6.12 12.80 16.09
C SER A 82 4.78 12.07 15.90
N THR A 83 4.55 11.02 16.69
CA THR A 83 3.26 10.29 16.69
C THR A 83 2.09 11.14 17.17
N ALA A 84 2.35 12.20 17.95
CA ALA A 84 1.31 13.11 18.44
C ALA A 84 0.60 13.85 17.29
N ILE A 85 1.31 14.14 16.19
CA ILE A 85 0.73 14.83 15.02
C ILE A 85 -0.33 13.95 14.36
N PHE A 86 -0.11 12.64 14.30
CA PHE A 86 -1.08 11.70 13.77
C PHE A 86 -2.35 11.65 14.63
N LEU A 87 -2.23 11.80 15.96
CA LEU A 87 -3.39 11.86 16.84
C LEU A 87 -4.20 13.14 16.63
N VAL A 88 -3.53 14.29 16.50
CA VAL A 88 -4.20 15.57 16.18
C VAL A 88 -4.87 15.51 14.80
N ALA A 89 -4.17 14.98 13.79
CA ALA A 89 -4.73 14.80 12.45
C ALA A 89 -5.95 13.87 12.45
N ALA A 90 -5.91 12.76 13.20
CA ALA A 90 -7.03 11.85 13.34
C ALA A 90 -8.25 12.53 14.00
N LEU A 91 -8.03 13.28 15.08
CA LEU A 91 -9.11 14.03 15.75
C LEU A 91 -9.72 15.08 14.81
N MET A 92 -8.90 15.82 14.06
CA MET A 92 -9.41 16.76 13.06
C MET A 92 -10.19 16.05 11.96
N ALA A 93 -9.70 14.92 11.46
CA ALA A 93 -10.39 14.13 10.44
C ALA A 93 -11.75 13.64 10.93
N VAL A 94 -11.86 13.20 12.20
CA VAL A 94 -13.14 12.84 12.81
C VAL A 94 -14.09 14.05 12.89
N LEU A 95 -13.60 15.18 13.40
CA LEU A 95 -14.41 16.40 13.51
C LEU A 95 -14.92 16.91 12.14
N LEU A 96 -14.05 16.88 11.14
CA LEU A 96 -14.40 17.27 9.77
C LEU A 96 -15.31 16.24 9.10
N GLY A 97 -15.13 14.95 9.38
CA GLY A 97 -15.96 13.86 8.87
C GLY A 97 -17.41 13.95 9.35
N PHE A 98 -17.63 14.42 10.58
CA PHE A 98 -18.98 14.68 11.10
C PHE A 98 -19.57 16.03 10.66
N SER A 99 -18.82 16.86 9.92
CA SER A 99 -19.29 18.17 9.45
C SER A 99 -19.99 18.05 8.08
N PRO A 100 -21.32 18.26 7.99
CA PRO A 100 -22.03 18.18 6.71
C PRO A 100 -21.58 19.26 5.72
N LYS A 101 -21.16 20.43 6.23
CA LYS A 101 -20.63 21.52 5.39
C LYS A 101 -19.32 21.13 4.72
N PHE A 102 -18.44 20.42 5.44
CA PHE A 102 -17.19 19.95 4.87
C PHE A 102 -17.43 18.86 3.83
N GLY A 103 -18.37 17.94 4.08
CA GLY A 103 -18.80 16.96 3.08
C GLY A 103 -19.32 17.60 1.80
N ALA A 104 -20.16 18.64 1.92
CA ALA A 104 -20.66 19.39 0.78
C ALA A 104 -19.54 20.11 0.00
N LEU A 105 -18.52 20.62 0.70
CA LEU A 105 -17.35 21.25 0.07
C LEU A 105 -16.56 20.23 -0.77
N ILE A 106 -16.33 19.02 -0.25
CA ILE A 106 -15.66 17.95 -1.01
C ILE A 106 -16.46 17.59 -2.26
N GLN A 107 -17.78 17.48 -2.15
CA GLN A 107 -18.65 17.19 -3.30
C GLN A 107 -18.69 18.32 -4.34
N ALA A 108 -18.37 19.56 -3.94
CA ALA A 108 -18.27 20.69 -4.85
C ALA A 108 -16.95 20.72 -5.64
N ILE A 109 -15.96 19.88 -5.31
CA ILE A 109 -14.68 19.84 -6.02
C ILE A 109 -14.90 19.31 -7.45
N PRO A 110 -14.48 20.04 -8.50
CA PRO A 110 -14.62 19.59 -9.87
C PRO A 110 -13.86 18.28 -10.13
N LEU A 111 -14.47 17.37 -10.91
CA LEU A 111 -13.84 16.10 -11.32
C LEU A 111 -12.45 16.27 -11.94
N PRO A 112 -12.15 17.29 -12.77
CA PRO A 112 -10.79 17.48 -13.31
C PRO A 112 -9.74 17.73 -12.22
N VAL A 113 -10.11 18.41 -11.12
CA VAL A 113 -9.21 18.66 -9.99
C VAL A 113 -8.95 17.37 -9.22
N MET A 114 -10.00 16.58 -8.98
CA MET A 114 -9.87 15.25 -8.36
C MET A 114 -8.97 14.31 -9.18
N GLY A 115 -9.05 14.38 -10.52
CA GLY A 115 -8.14 13.67 -11.41
C GLY A 115 -6.69 14.13 -11.25
N GLY A 116 -6.44 15.45 -11.23
CA GLY A 116 -5.11 16.00 -11.01
C GLY A 116 -4.50 15.60 -9.66
N VAL A 117 -5.28 15.66 -8.59
CA VAL A 117 -4.85 15.20 -7.25
C VAL A 117 -4.51 13.72 -7.26
N SER A 118 -5.34 12.90 -7.89
CA SER A 118 -5.09 11.45 -8.05
C SER A 118 -3.77 11.17 -8.77
N ILE A 119 -3.46 11.91 -9.85
CA ILE A 119 -2.20 11.76 -10.59
C ILE A 119 -1.00 12.07 -9.69
N VAL A 120 -1.06 13.16 -8.91
CA VAL A 120 0.02 13.51 -7.97
C VAL A 120 0.20 12.44 -6.91
N VAL A 121 -0.91 11.99 -6.30
CA VAL A 121 -0.90 10.95 -5.26
C VAL A 121 -0.32 9.64 -5.79
N PHE A 122 -0.85 9.11 -6.90
CA PHE A 122 -0.35 7.86 -7.48
C PHE A 122 1.09 7.99 -7.99
N GLY A 123 1.48 9.16 -8.50
CA GLY A 123 2.86 9.45 -8.87
C GLY A 123 3.80 9.42 -7.67
N LEU A 124 3.41 10.01 -6.54
CA LEU A 124 4.19 9.95 -5.29
C LEU A 124 4.33 8.53 -4.76
N ILE A 125 3.27 7.72 -4.84
CA ILE A 125 3.30 6.29 -4.46
C ILE A 125 4.31 5.52 -5.34
N ALA A 126 4.27 5.72 -6.66
CA ALA A 126 5.21 5.07 -7.58
C ALA A 126 6.67 5.46 -7.29
N VAL A 127 6.93 6.74 -7.03
CA VAL A 127 8.27 7.23 -6.67
C VAL A 127 8.70 6.72 -5.28
N ALA A 128 7.79 6.56 -4.33
CA ALA A 128 8.09 5.94 -3.03
C ALA A 128 8.54 4.49 -3.20
N GLY A 129 7.91 3.72 -4.09
CA GLY A 129 8.36 2.38 -4.47
C GLY A 129 9.78 2.37 -5.04
N ALA A 130 10.08 3.27 -5.97
CA ALA A 130 11.43 3.42 -6.53
C ALA A 130 12.47 3.81 -5.47
N LYS A 131 12.09 4.70 -4.53
CA LYS A 131 12.95 5.10 -3.41
C LYS A 131 13.32 3.91 -2.52
N ILE A 132 12.38 2.98 -2.27
CA ILE A 132 12.69 1.75 -1.51
C ILE A 132 13.80 0.95 -2.21
N TRP A 133 13.80 0.83 -3.53
CA TRP A 133 14.88 0.14 -4.26
C TRP A 133 16.23 0.84 -4.11
N VAL A 134 16.25 2.18 -4.17
CA VAL A 134 17.46 2.98 -4.01
C VAL A 134 18.00 2.89 -2.58
N ASP A 135 17.14 3.07 -1.58
CA ASP A 135 17.52 3.04 -0.16
C ASP A 135 18.04 1.66 0.26
N ASN A 136 17.49 0.58 -0.31
CA ASN A 136 17.96 -0.79 -0.08
C ASN A 136 19.12 -1.22 -1.02
N LYS A 137 19.64 -0.31 -1.85
CA LYS A 137 20.75 -0.56 -2.78
C LYS A 137 20.51 -1.79 -3.66
N VAL A 138 19.32 -1.89 -4.24
CA VAL A 138 18.98 -2.99 -5.17
C VAL A 138 19.88 -2.90 -6.41
N ASP A 139 20.67 -3.94 -6.61
CA ASP A 139 21.56 -4.06 -7.76
C ASP A 139 20.77 -4.54 -8.99
N PHE A 140 20.49 -3.60 -9.90
CA PHE A 140 19.82 -3.87 -11.18
C PHE A 140 20.77 -4.36 -12.28
N SER A 141 22.09 -4.41 -12.05
CA SER A 141 23.01 -5.13 -12.95
C SER A 141 22.82 -6.64 -12.84
N GLN A 142 22.22 -7.13 -11.75
CA GLN A 142 21.80 -8.52 -11.63
C GLN A 142 20.50 -8.74 -12.41
N ASN A 143 20.57 -9.58 -13.46
CA ASN A 143 19.42 -9.95 -14.30
C ASN A 143 18.20 -10.40 -13.49
N LYS A 144 18.40 -11.06 -12.34
CA LYS A 144 17.32 -11.49 -11.44
C LYS A 144 16.47 -10.30 -10.97
N ASN A 145 17.11 -9.29 -10.41
CA ASN A 145 16.41 -8.11 -9.86
C ASN A 145 15.79 -7.28 -10.97
N LEU A 146 16.51 -7.14 -12.10
CA LEU A 146 16.02 -6.43 -13.28
C LEU A 146 14.76 -7.08 -13.86
N ILE A 147 14.77 -8.39 -14.10
CA ILE A 147 13.62 -9.12 -14.67
C ILE A 147 12.42 -9.06 -13.71
N VAL A 148 12.63 -9.27 -12.40
CA VAL A 148 11.56 -9.18 -11.41
C VAL A 148 10.94 -7.78 -11.39
N ALA A 149 11.75 -6.73 -11.34
CA ALA A 149 11.23 -5.36 -11.35
C ALA A 149 10.52 -5.00 -12.66
N ALA A 150 11.08 -5.36 -13.82
CA ALA A 150 10.50 -5.02 -15.12
C ALA A 150 9.12 -5.68 -15.33
N VAL A 151 9.02 -6.98 -15.07
CA VAL A 151 7.78 -7.73 -15.28
C VAL A 151 6.70 -7.28 -14.29
N THR A 152 7.06 -7.04 -13.03
CA THR A 152 6.09 -6.59 -12.02
C THR A 152 5.55 -5.20 -12.32
N LEU A 153 6.39 -4.31 -12.84
CA LEU A 153 5.99 -2.98 -13.27
C LEU A 153 5.01 -3.08 -14.45
N VAL A 154 5.31 -3.87 -15.48
CA VAL A 154 4.43 -4.06 -16.64
C VAL A 154 3.10 -4.73 -16.26
N LEU A 155 3.13 -5.79 -15.45
CA LEU A 155 1.91 -6.47 -15.00
C LEU A 155 1.01 -5.54 -14.17
N GLY A 156 1.62 -4.71 -13.31
CA GLY A 156 0.91 -3.76 -12.46
C GLY A 156 0.34 -2.58 -13.24
N THR A 157 1.15 -1.90 -14.05
CA THR A 157 0.72 -0.73 -14.82
C THR A 157 -0.20 -1.08 -15.99
N GLY A 158 -0.07 -2.28 -16.55
CA GLY A 158 -0.90 -2.77 -17.63
C GLY A 158 -2.25 -3.34 -17.20
N ASP A 159 -2.56 -3.28 -15.89
CA ASP A 159 -3.76 -3.87 -15.27
C ASP A 159 -4.04 -5.31 -15.76
N PHE A 160 -3.00 -6.15 -15.74
CA PHE A 160 -3.11 -7.52 -16.22
C PHE A 160 -3.94 -8.35 -15.25
N THR A 161 -5.25 -8.31 -15.44
CA THR A 161 -6.20 -9.04 -14.60
C THR A 161 -6.28 -10.50 -15.01
N LEU A 162 -5.84 -11.41 -14.15
CA LEU A 162 -5.99 -12.85 -14.37
C LEU A 162 -7.35 -13.31 -13.86
N LYS A 163 -8.18 -13.83 -14.76
CA LYS A 163 -9.48 -14.38 -14.44
C LYS A 163 -9.41 -15.90 -14.30
N PHE A 164 -9.62 -16.40 -13.09
CA PHE A 164 -9.78 -17.82 -12.78
C PHE A 164 -11.25 -18.08 -12.44
N GLY A 165 -12.09 -18.28 -13.47
CA GLY A 165 -13.54 -18.45 -13.28
C GLY A 165 -14.19 -17.18 -12.69
N PRO A 166 -14.93 -17.26 -11.56
CA PRO A 166 -15.51 -16.09 -10.90
C PRO A 166 -14.47 -15.22 -10.17
N PHE A 167 -13.23 -15.68 -10.02
CA PHE A 167 -12.17 -14.95 -9.35
C PHE A 167 -11.36 -14.13 -10.36
N ALA A 168 -11.38 -12.80 -10.19
CA ALA A 168 -10.55 -11.89 -10.95
C ALA A 168 -9.46 -11.34 -10.03
N LEU A 169 -8.23 -11.70 -10.31
CA LEU A 169 -7.06 -11.18 -9.62
C LEU A 169 -6.61 -9.94 -10.40
N GLY A 170 -6.86 -8.75 -9.85
CA GLY A 170 -6.57 -7.47 -10.51
C GLY A 170 -5.07 -7.23 -10.72
N GLY A 171 -4.70 -6.23 -11.55
CA GLY A 171 -3.31 -6.00 -11.97
C GLY A 171 -2.29 -5.88 -10.84
N ILE A 172 -2.63 -5.22 -9.73
CA ILE A 172 -1.73 -5.10 -8.57
C ILE A 172 -1.49 -6.47 -7.93
N GLY A 173 -2.54 -7.30 -7.85
CA GLY A 173 -2.41 -8.64 -7.31
C GLY A 173 -1.57 -9.53 -8.21
N THR A 174 -1.77 -9.50 -9.53
CA THR A 174 -1.03 -10.36 -10.47
C THR A 174 0.44 -9.96 -10.50
N ALA A 175 0.71 -8.65 -10.44
CA ALA A 175 2.06 -8.12 -10.24
C ALA A 175 2.69 -8.62 -8.94
N THR A 176 1.96 -8.57 -7.82
CA THR A 176 2.50 -8.96 -6.50
C THR A 176 2.82 -10.47 -6.44
N PHE A 177 1.86 -11.32 -6.81
CA PHE A 177 2.10 -12.77 -6.82
C PHE A 177 3.13 -13.17 -7.87
N GLY A 178 3.12 -12.52 -9.04
CA GLY A 178 4.13 -12.69 -10.08
C GLY A 178 5.53 -12.31 -9.58
N ALA A 179 5.67 -11.21 -8.84
CA ALA A 179 6.92 -10.78 -8.22
C ALA A 179 7.50 -11.88 -7.32
N ILE A 180 6.67 -12.36 -6.39
CA ILE A 180 7.07 -13.34 -5.38
C ILE A 180 7.47 -14.64 -6.06
N LEU A 181 6.66 -15.12 -7.00
CA LEU A 181 6.88 -16.39 -7.69
C LEU A 181 8.13 -16.33 -8.58
N MET A 182 8.30 -15.26 -9.37
CA MET A 182 9.51 -15.10 -10.20
C MET A 182 10.76 -14.95 -9.35
N TYR A 183 10.70 -14.15 -8.27
CA TYR A 183 11.84 -13.99 -7.38
C TYR A 183 12.22 -15.33 -6.74
N ALA A 184 11.25 -16.12 -6.28
CA ALA A 184 11.48 -17.44 -5.69
C ALA A 184 12.09 -18.43 -6.70
N LEU A 185 11.57 -18.49 -7.93
CA LEU A 185 12.09 -19.35 -8.99
C LEU A 185 13.53 -18.99 -9.37
N LEU A 186 13.79 -17.71 -9.62
CA LEU A 186 15.12 -17.22 -9.97
C LEU A 186 16.11 -17.34 -8.79
N SER A 187 15.62 -17.32 -7.54
CA SER A 187 16.47 -17.54 -6.37
C SER A 187 16.88 -18.99 -6.16
N ARG A 188 16.05 -19.96 -6.58
CA ARG A 188 16.38 -21.39 -6.48
C ARG A 188 17.51 -21.81 -7.42
N GLY A 189 17.62 -21.17 -8.59
CA GLY A 189 18.67 -21.47 -9.57
C GLY A 189 20.10 -21.15 -9.12
N ASN A 190 20.28 -20.28 -8.13
CA ASN A 190 21.61 -19.88 -7.62
C ASN A 190 22.08 -20.70 -6.41
N SER A 191 21.28 -21.63 -5.87
CA SER A 191 21.67 -22.44 -4.71
C SER A 191 22.50 -23.68 -5.06
N SER A 192 22.92 -23.84 -6.32
CA SER A 192 23.64 -25.02 -6.83
C SER A 192 25.01 -24.71 -7.46
N ARG A 193 25.65 -23.59 -7.10
CA ARG A 193 27.04 -23.30 -7.45
C ARG A 193 27.79 -22.70 -6.27
#